data_AF-A0A378Y6F3-F1
#
_entry.id   AF-A0A378Y6F3-F1
#
_cell.length_a   1.000
_cell.length_b   1.000
_cell.length_c   1.000
_cell.angle_alpha   90.00
_cell.angle_beta   90.00
_cell.angle_gamma   90.00
#
_symmetry.space_group_name_H-M   'P 1'
#
loop_
_entity.id
_entity.type
_entity.pdbx_description
1 polymer ?
#
loop_
_entity_poly.entity_id
_entity_poly.type
_entity_poly.pdbx_seq_one_letter_code
_entity_poly.pdbx_strand_id
1 'polypeptide(L)'
;MTVSFRGAGPSGTPAPRLPFGAEPGPVAGAVFIAVLMLVVLSRTHPWWVAALVLALWSAVVVVPVGQRTAYRWLRDWIGYRAGRSARARELVRPESVVDVRVAAGVCGIRRGGDTLIAMIQLAPNLDLPTIIGAGTTYTEDTVPVPVLAEMLDQYGIAIDIDIVTTGRRVRSVGSYGMLYDQLIGTDPAVGERLTWLVLRLDVERNLEPLARRGSAAAAAPKALASAAHRIAARLREIDIAAHPLPAEAMQAATRSLHTGFELTDLRESWRMLAGPVPTRHVTSYEIDLARIDDALDSCWTWHTGRTTLTVALTSRGVQHGGTGAAEDREVEVRALARYVGPGPQVGRPAYLHPLTGRQGAALLASLPVGGRERWHRIGRPRRVDPVVWQVGEQLEVAAEQLRMAIGPSGQILGAIRGRAEHNLALPLYDPVRYNPRRRTVDVHAELPIAQQIVLRTVAVGADVEIHSSRPGQWQHLVDAVGDPRSLRLVGAHGPIGARNGTEPEVGPATVAVFDQLVPSTTAAPTTIVISAPGGPRQRSADLSIDQTGAAAIDVGIPMHTVRIDLIEPIGEDRFLTGIDESAGISSPDRQRPVPELAGARPASGSDGK
;
A
#
# COMPACT_ATOMS: atom_id res chain seq x y z
N MET A 1 3.26 25.15 16.82
CA MET A 1 3.52 26.36 16.02
C MET A 1 2.82 26.14 14.68
N THR A 2 1.59 26.63 14.57
CA THR A 2 0.69 26.40 13.43
C THR A 2 1.03 27.39 12.33
N VAL A 3 1.73 26.93 11.30
CA VAL A 3 2.01 27.74 10.11
C VAL A 3 0.97 27.38 9.05
N SER A 4 0.03 28.30 8.84
CA SER A 4 -0.91 28.26 7.72
C SER A 4 -0.22 28.84 6.50
N PHE A 5 0.05 28.00 5.49
CA PHE A 5 0.52 28.47 4.19
C PHE A 5 -0.62 28.53 3.19
N ARG A 6 -0.85 29.75 2.70
CA ARG A 6 -1.79 30.08 1.64
C ARG A 6 -1.18 29.58 0.32
N GLY A 7 -1.78 28.55 -0.27
CA GLY A 7 -1.26 27.87 -1.47
C GLY A 7 -1.06 28.81 -2.66
N ALA A 8 0.14 28.77 -3.24
CA ALA A 8 0.37 29.18 -4.61
C ALA A 8 -0.16 28.06 -5.52
N GLY A 9 -1.27 28.32 -6.22
CA GLY A 9 -1.85 27.36 -7.16
C GLY A 9 -0.97 27.15 -8.40
N PRO A 10 -1.10 26.01 -9.09
CA PRO A 10 -0.34 25.74 -10.32
C PRO A 10 -0.72 26.73 -11.42
N SER A 11 0.29 27.43 -11.96
CA SER A 11 0.15 28.35 -13.09
C SER A 11 0.06 27.58 -14.40
N GLY A 12 -1.11 27.00 -14.67
CA GLY A 12 -1.53 26.60 -16.00
C GLY A 12 -2.71 27.46 -16.43
N THR A 13 -2.64 28.15 -17.57
CA THR A 13 -3.79 28.82 -18.16
C THR A 13 -4.91 27.80 -18.36
N PRO A 14 -6.06 27.93 -17.66
CA PRO A 14 -7.15 27.00 -17.87
C PRO A 14 -7.68 27.22 -19.28
N ALA A 15 -7.69 26.16 -20.10
CA ALA A 15 -8.46 26.16 -21.34
C ALA A 15 -9.88 26.66 -21.06
N PRO A 16 -10.47 27.51 -21.91
CA PRO A 16 -11.78 28.12 -21.64
C PRO A 16 -12.81 27.03 -21.35
N ARG A 17 -13.20 26.92 -20.08
CA ARG A 17 -14.21 25.97 -19.62
C ARG A 17 -15.56 26.61 -19.87
N LEU A 18 -16.35 26.03 -20.77
CA LEU A 18 -17.75 26.41 -20.96
C LEU A 18 -18.49 26.38 -19.60
N PRO A 19 -19.47 27.26 -19.36
CA PRO A 19 -20.11 27.47 -18.05
C PRO A 19 -20.78 26.22 -17.45
N PHE A 20 -20.91 25.12 -18.20
CA PHE A 20 -21.49 23.85 -17.75
C PHE A 20 -20.50 22.66 -17.74
N GLY A 21 -19.20 22.91 -17.90
CA GLY A 21 -18.17 21.85 -17.88
C GLY A 21 -18.35 20.79 -18.98
N ALA A 22 -19.05 21.11 -20.06
CA ALA A 22 -19.26 20.23 -21.19
C ALA A 22 -18.01 20.24 -22.10
N GLU A 23 -17.61 19.07 -22.62
CA GLU A 23 -16.49 18.97 -23.55
C GLU A 23 -16.89 19.57 -24.92
N PRO A 24 -16.03 20.34 -25.60
CA PRO A 24 -16.40 21.06 -26.83
C PRO A 24 -16.79 20.13 -27.98
N GLY A 25 -16.14 18.97 -28.11
CA GLY A 25 -16.42 17.97 -29.15
C GLY A 25 -17.84 17.38 -29.10
N PRO A 26 -18.28 16.76 -27.98
CA PRO A 26 -19.62 16.20 -27.88
C PRO A 26 -20.71 17.27 -27.88
N VAL A 27 -20.45 18.51 -27.43
CA VAL A 27 -21.43 19.61 -27.59
C VAL A 27 -21.69 19.89 -29.07
N ALA A 28 -20.67 19.89 -29.92
CA ALA A 28 -20.84 20.10 -31.36
C ALA A 28 -21.64 18.97 -32.04
N GLY A 29 -21.29 17.71 -31.75
CA GLY A 29 -22.02 16.56 -32.30
C GLY A 29 -23.45 16.47 -31.77
N ALA A 30 -23.64 16.84 -30.51
CA ALA A 30 -24.95 17.00 -29.93
C ALA A 30 -25.74 18.07 -30.71
N VAL A 31 -25.24 19.30 -30.85
CA VAL A 31 -25.92 20.38 -31.57
C VAL A 31 -26.32 19.95 -32.99
N PHE A 32 -25.47 19.19 -33.68
CA PHE A 32 -25.80 18.65 -35.01
C PHE A 32 -27.02 17.70 -34.99
N ILE A 33 -27.07 16.76 -34.04
CA ILE A 33 -28.24 15.87 -33.86
C ILE A 33 -29.49 16.67 -33.46
N ALA A 34 -29.32 17.69 -32.62
CA ALA A 34 -30.39 18.57 -32.17
C ALA A 34 -31.02 19.34 -33.35
N VAL A 35 -30.19 19.86 -34.25
CA VAL A 35 -30.61 20.52 -35.50
C VAL A 35 -31.34 19.54 -36.41
N LEU A 36 -30.83 18.31 -36.55
CA LEU A 36 -31.45 17.29 -37.38
C LEU A 36 -32.81 16.83 -36.82
N MET A 37 -32.91 16.66 -35.50
CA MET A 37 -34.19 16.42 -34.80
C MET A 37 -35.17 17.57 -35.01
N LEU A 38 -34.72 18.83 -34.92
CA LEU A 38 -35.57 20.00 -35.12
C LEU A 38 -36.15 20.05 -36.54
N VAL A 39 -35.34 19.77 -37.56
CA VAL A 39 -35.77 19.74 -38.97
C VAL A 39 -36.80 18.66 -39.24
N VAL A 40 -36.65 17.48 -38.63
CA VAL A 40 -37.60 16.36 -38.79
C VAL A 40 -38.89 16.62 -38.01
N LEU A 41 -38.80 16.98 -36.71
CA LEU A 41 -39.97 17.13 -35.85
C LEU A 41 -40.84 18.35 -36.22
N SER A 42 -40.24 19.44 -36.73
CA SER A 42 -41.00 20.60 -37.19
C SER A 42 -41.85 20.33 -38.43
N ARG A 43 -41.53 19.27 -39.19
CA ARG A 43 -42.31 18.85 -40.36
C ARG A 43 -43.48 17.92 -40.01
N THR A 44 -43.37 17.15 -38.92
CA THR A 44 -44.33 16.08 -38.62
C THR A 44 -45.18 16.34 -37.38
N HIS A 45 -44.75 17.23 -36.48
CA HIS A 45 -45.38 17.46 -35.18
C HIS A 45 -45.53 18.95 -34.86
N PRO A 46 -46.47 19.31 -33.96
CA PRO A 46 -46.60 20.67 -33.49
C PRO A 46 -45.35 21.11 -32.70
N TRP A 47 -45.04 22.40 -32.78
CA TRP A 47 -43.79 23.00 -32.28
C TRP A 47 -43.45 22.68 -30.81
N TRP A 48 -44.47 22.50 -29.96
CA TRP A 48 -44.28 22.17 -28.54
C TRP A 48 -43.69 20.76 -28.34
N VAL A 49 -43.97 19.81 -29.25
CA VAL A 49 -43.36 18.46 -29.23
C VAL A 49 -41.89 18.56 -29.58
N ALA A 50 -41.54 19.33 -30.62
CA ALA A 50 -40.15 19.55 -31.01
C ALA A 50 -39.36 20.23 -29.88
N ALA A 51 -39.94 21.25 -29.24
CA ALA A 51 -39.33 21.93 -28.10
C ALA A 51 -39.10 20.99 -26.91
N LEU A 52 -40.10 20.16 -26.58
CA LEU A 52 -40.00 19.21 -25.46
C LEU A 52 -38.95 18.12 -25.72
N VAL A 53 -38.89 17.58 -26.95
CA VAL A 53 -37.89 16.57 -27.33
C VAL A 53 -36.48 17.17 -27.33
N LEU A 54 -36.31 18.39 -27.84
CA LEU A 54 -35.01 19.08 -27.83
C LEU A 54 -34.56 19.41 -26.41
N ALA A 55 -35.48 19.83 -25.54
CA ALA A 55 -35.21 20.10 -24.13
C ALA A 55 -34.81 18.81 -23.38
N LEU A 56 -35.55 17.72 -23.57
CA LEU A 56 -35.26 16.42 -22.95
C LEU A 56 -33.91 15.87 -23.43
N TRP A 57 -33.66 15.94 -24.73
CA TRP A 57 -32.41 15.47 -25.32
C TRP A 57 -31.21 16.33 -24.85
N SER A 58 -31.38 17.66 -24.77
CA SER A 58 -30.37 18.55 -24.21
C SER A 58 -30.12 18.26 -22.73
N ALA A 59 -31.16 17.99 -21.96
CA ALA A 59 -31.04 17.58 -20.57
C ALA A 59 -30.27 16.25 -20.44
N VAL A 60 -30.56 15.24 -21.27
CA VAL A 60 -29.84 13.95 -21.26
C VAL A 60 -28.35 14.10 -21.61
N VAL A 61 -28.03 14.98 -22.56
CA VAL A 61 -26.65 15.20 -23.01
C VAL A 61 -25.87 16.12 -22.08
N VAL A 62 -26.51 17.08 -21.41
CA VAL A 62 -25.82 18.09 -20.58
C VAL A 62 -25.81 17.69 -19.11
N VAL A 63 -26.89 17.11 -18.58
CA VAL A 63 -27.02 16.84 -17.14
C VAL A 63 -26.10 15.68 -16.74
N PRO A 64 -25.12 15.92 -15.85
CA PRO A 64 -24.25 14.86 -15.36
C PRO A 64 -24.98 14.02 -14.31
N VAL A 65 -25.17 12.72 -14.56
CA VAL A 65 -25.66 11.76 -13.56
C VAL A 65 -24.46 11.02 -12.96
N GLY A 66 -24.28 11.10 -11.63
CA GLY A 66 -23.18 10.40 -10.94
C GLY A 66 -21.77 10.80 -11.41
N GLN A 67 -21.56 12.09 -11.70
CA GLN A 67 -20.32 12.69 -12.22
C GLN A 67 -19.93 12.30 -13.66
N ARG A 68 -20.83 11.66 -14.43
CA ARG A 68 -20.60 11.35 -15.84
C ARG A 68 -21.71 11.94 -16.71
N THR A 69 -21.31 12.55 -17.83
CA THR A 69 -22.24 12.90 -18.92
C THR A 69 -22.62 11.62 -19.68
N ALA A 70 -23.84 11.52 -20.20
CA ALA A 70 -24.31 10.35 -20.96
C ALA A 70 -23.34 9.94 -22.09
N TYR A 71 -22.79 10.91 -22.83
CA TYR A 71 -21.77 10.68 -23.85
C TYR A 71 -20.51 10.00 -23.30
N ARG A 72 -19.93 10.53 -22.22
CA ARG A 72 -18.74 9.94 -21.59
C ARG A 72 -19.01 8.55 -21.05
N TRP A 73 -20.20 8.33 -20.48
CA TRP A 73 -20.62 7.00 -20.05
C TRP A 73 -20.65 6.02 -21.23
N LEU A 74 -21.27 6.41 -22.35
CA LEU A 74 -21.33 5.59 -23.57
C LEU A 74 -19.93 5.33 -24.15
N ARG A 75 -19.09 6.35 -24.26
CA ARG A 75 -17.70 6.21 -24.75
C ARG A 75 -16.88 5.28 -23.85
N ASP A 76 -16.95 5.47 -22.54
CA ASP A 76 -16.27 4.61 -21.56
C ASP A 76 -16.80 3.17 -21.64
N TRP A 77 -18.11 3.00 -21.87
CA TRP A 77 -18.75 1.70 -22.02
C TRP A 77 -18.36 0.98 -23.30
N ILE A 78 -18.31 1.68 -24.42
CA ILE A 78 -17.80 1.16 -25.69
C ILE A 78 -16.33 0.76 -25.54
N GLY A 79 -15.50 1.65 -24.98
CA GLY A 79 -14.08 1.38 -24.74
C GLY A 79 -13.86 0.18 -23.82
N TYR A 80 -14.65 0.08 -22.75
CA TYR A 80 -14.66 -1.08 -21.86
C TYR A 80 -15.02 -2.37 -22.61
N ARG A 81 -16.13 -2.40 -23.35
CA ARG A 81 -16.58 -3.60 -24.07
C ARG A 81 -15.59 -4.03 -25.15
N ALA A 82 -15.09 -3.08 -25.94
CA ALA A 82 -14.14 -3.35 -27.02
C ALA A 82 -12.76 -3.78 -26.47
N GLY A 83 -12.30 -3.14 -25.39
CA GLY A 83 -10.99 -3.41 -24.79
C GLY A 83 -10.95 -4.58 -23.82
N ARG A 84 -12.10 -5.11 -23.35
CA ARG A 84 -12.13 -6.16 -22.32
C ARG A 84 -11.36 -7.42 -22.73
N SER A 85 -11.63 -7.95 -23.92
CA SER A 85 -10.99 -9.18 -24.40
C SER A 85 -9.50 -9.00 -24.70
N ALA A 86 -9.08 -7.81 -25.12
CA ALA A 86 -7.66 -7.50 -25.29
C ALA A 86 -6.92 -7.45 -23.95
N ARG A 87 -7.51 -6.78 -22.94
CA ARG A 87 -6.93 -6.69 -21.59
C ARG A 87 -6.87 -8.03 -20.88
N ALA A 88 -7.90 -8.87 -21.03
CA ALA A 88 -7.88 -10.24 -20.52
C ALA A 88 -6.74 -11.08 -21.14
N ARG A 89 -6.46 -10.92 -22.43
CA ARG A 89 -5.32 -11.59 -23.08
C ARG A 89 -3.98 -11.07 -22.57
N GLU A 90 -3.85 -9.77 -22.33
CA GLU A 90 -2.60 -9.20 -21.81
C GLU A 90 -2.30 -9.65 -20.38
N LEU A 91 -3.34 -9.83 -19.55
CA LEU A 91 -3.19 -10.36 -18.17
C LEU A 91 -2.63 -11.78 -18.14
N VAL A 92 -2.91 -12.59 -19.16
CA VAL A 92 -2.47 -14.00 -19.24
C VAL A 92 -1.23 -14.16 -20.12
N ARG A 93 -0.68 -13.05 -20.64
CA ARG A 93 0.47 -13.09 -21.53
C ARG A 93 1.69 -13.65 -20.79
N PRO A 94 2.37 -14.68 -21.33
CA PRO A 94 3.54 -15.27 -20.69
C PRO A 94 4.61 -14.22 -20.37
N GLU A 95 5.17 -14.32 -19.17
CA GLU A 95 6.20 -13.39 -18.71
C GLU A 95 7.56 -13.79 -19.28
N SER A 96 8.15 -12.97 -20.14
CA SER A 96 9.55 -13.11 -20.55
C SER A 96 10.42 -12.13 -19.76
N VAL A 97 11.02 -12.63 -18.68
CA VAL A 97 12.00 -11.89 -17.88
C VAL A 97 13.36 -12.55 -18.09
N VAL A 98 14.36 -11.76 -18.47
CA VAL A 98 15.71 -12.25 -18.75
C VAL A 98 16.72 -11.46 -17.94
N ASP A 99 17.74 -12.14 -17.43
CA ASP A 99 18.85 -11.48 -16.76
C ASP A 99 19.76 -10.80 -17.77
N VAL A 100 20.00 -9.51 -17.55
CA VAL A 100 20.93 -8.70 -18.32
C VAL A 100 22.11 -8.36 -17.43
N ARG A 101 23.30 -8.81 -17.83
CA ARG A 101 24.55 -8.51 -17.15
C ARG A 101 25.15 -7.22 -17.69
N VAL A 102 25.44 -6.30 -16.78
CA VAL A 102 26.18 -5.05 -17.01
C VAL A 102 27.37 -4.99 -16.06
N ALA A 103 28.26 -4.01 -16.22
CA ALA A 103 29.45 -3.88 -15.37
C ALA A 103 29.11 -3.76 -13.87
N ALA A 104 27.97 -3.14 -13.56
CA ALA A 104 27.51 -2.91 -12.18
C ALA A 104 26.81 -4.12 -11.54
N GLY A 105 26.47 -5.17 -12.30
CA GLY A 105 25.77 -6.34 -11.79
C GLY A 105 24.78 -6.97 -12.77
N VAL A 106 23.93 -7.84 -12.23
CA VAL A 106 22.82 -8.48 -12.96
C VAL A 106 21.52 -7.76 -12.62
N CYS A 107 20.73 -7.47 -13.65
CA CYS A 107 19.39 -6.92 -13.49
C CYS A 107 18.42 -7.68 -14.41
N GLY A 108 17.31 -8.14 -13.85
CA GLY A 108 16.22 -8.76 -14.57
C GLY A 108 15.47 -7.73 -15.40
N ILE A 109 15.38 -7.97 -16.70
CA ILE A 109 14.64 -7.12 -17.63
C ILE A 109 13.45 -7.91 -18.18
N ARG A 110 12.25 -7.40 -17.91
CA ARG A 110 11.05 -7.87 -18.58
C ARG A 110 10.89 -7.17 -19.93
N ARG A 111 10.64 -7.96 -20.96
CA ARG A 111 10.30 -7.47 -22.30
C ARG A 111 8.79 -7.52 -22.49
N GLY A 112 8.16 -6.43 -22.92
CA GLY A 112 6.77 -6.50 -23.38
C GLY A 112 6.41 -5.39 -24.35
N GLY A 113 5.94 -5.79 -25.53
CA GLY A 113 5.64 -4.85 -26.61
C GLY A 113 6.83 -3.96 -26.95
N ASP A 114 6.60 -2.65 -26.86
CA ASP A 114 7.55 -1.55 -27.08
C ASP A 114 8.26 -1.10 -25.80
N THR A 115 7.96 -1.72 -24.65
CA THR A 115 8.38 -1.25 -23.33
C THR A 115 9.23 -2.31 -22.62
N LEU A 116 10.38 -1.89 -22.11
CA LEU A 116 11.23 -2.70 -21.22
C LEU A 116 10.99 -2.28 -19.77
N ILE A 117 10.99 -3.26 -18.86
CA ILE A 117 10.75 -3.02 -17.44
C ILE A 117 11.88 -3.61 -16.60
N ALA A 118 12.35 -2.83 -15.64
CA ALA A 118 13.23 -3.28 -14.56
C ALA A 118 12.61 -2.94 -13.21
N MET A 119 13.00 -3.65 -12.16
CA MET A 119 12.56 -3.38 -10.80
C MET A 119 13.74 -3.17 -9.87
N ILE A 120 13.62 -2.17 -8.99
CA ILE A 120 14.52 -1.94 -7.86
C ILE A 120 13.70 -2.13 -6.59
N GLN A 121 14.15 -2.99 -5.69
CA GLN A 121 13.58 -3.11 -4.36
C GLN A 121 14.18 -2.05 -3.43
N LEU A 122 13.33 -1.39 -2.67
CA LEU A 122 13.73 -0.54 -1.55
C LEU A 122 13.56 -1.36 -0.26
N ALA A 123 14.66 -1.62 0.43
CA ALA A 123 14.66 -2.32 1.70
C ALA A 123 14.52 -1.29 2.85
N PRO A 124 13.70 -1.59 3.87
CA PRO A 124 13.51 -0.68 4.99
C PRO A 124 14.77 -0.57 5.85
N ASN A 125 14.99 0.62 6.40
CA ASN A 125 15.89 0.81 7.51
C ASN A 125 15.17 0.40 8.82
N LEU A 126 15.42 -0.84 9.24
CA LEU A 126 14.82 -1.43 10.44
C LEU A 126 15.25 -0.74 11.75
N ASP A 127 16.23 0.15 11.70
CA ASP A 127 16.72 0.89 12.87
C ASP A 127 15.95 2.20 13.06
N LEU A 128 15.12 2.62 12.10
CA LEU A 128 14.31 3.82 12.23
C LEU A 128 12.93 3.49 12.81
N PRO A 129 12.56 4.04 13.98
CA PRO A 129 11.23 3.83 14.53
C PRO A 129 10.16 4.60 13.75
N THR A 130 8.92 4.12 13.84
CA THR A 130 7.74 4.84 13.38
C THR A 130 6.99 5.40 14.58
N ILE A 131 6.71 6.70 14.58
CA ILE A 131 5.86 7.34 15.58
C ILE A 131 4.44 7.37 15.02
N ILE A 132 3.49 6.84 15.79
CA ILE A 132 2.08 6.74 15.44
C ILE A 132 1.30 7.62 16.41
N GLY A 133 0.53 8.58 15.92
CA GLY A 133 -0.31 9.42 16.77
C GLY A 133 -1.10 10.46 16.00
N ALA A 134 -2.23 10.87 16.59
CA ALA A 134 -3.12 11.91 16.05
C ALA A 134 -3.58 11.67 14.59
N GLY A 135 -3.82 10.42 14.19
CA GLY A 135 -4.27 10.08 12.83
C GLY A 135 -3.16 10.09 11.79
N THR A 136 -1.89 10.21 12.22
CA THR A 136 -0.73 10.30 11.32
C THR A 136 0.37 9.34 11.73
N THR A 137 1.21 8.99 10.78
CA THR A 137 2.43 8.22 11.00
C THR A 137 3.63 9.01 10.54
N TYR A 138 4.65 9.08 11.38
CA TYR A 138 5.92 9.72 11.05
C TYR A 138 7.04 8.70 11.07
N THR A 139 7.78 8.62 9.98
CA THR A 139 9.05 7.91 9.87
C THR A 139 10.00 8.73 9.00
N GLU A 140 11.28 8.60 9.27
CA GLU A 140 12.33 9.22 8.46
C GLU A 140 12.60 8.39 7.18
N ASP A 141 12.29 7.10 7.19
CA ASP A 141 12.53 6.20 6.06
C ASP A 141 11.45 6.38 4.98
N THR A 142 11.65 7.34 4.08
CA THR A 142 10.68 7.72 3.05
C THR A 142 11.28 7.78 1.65
N VAL A 143 10.44 7.56 0.64
CA VAL A 143 10.88 7.60 -0.77
C VAL A 143 11.12 9.05 -1.22
N PRO A 144 12.34 9.40 -1.70
CA PRO A 144 12.68 10.77 -2.08
C PRO A 144 12.19 11.07 -3.51
N VAL A 145 10.93 11.45 -3.63
CA VAL A 145 10.30 11.75 -4.94
C VAL A 145 11.06 12.80 -5.77
N PRO A 146 11.56 13.92 -5.20
CA PRO A 146 12.36 14.90 -5.95
C PRO A 146 13.61 14.30 -6.59
N VAL A 147 14.35 13.48 -5.83
CA VAL A 147 15.57 12.80 -6.31
C VAL A 147 15.23 11.82 -7.44
N LEU A 148 14.12 11.07 -7.31
CA LEU A 148 13.65 10.17 -8.38
C LEU A 148 13.24 10.94 -9.64
N ALA A 149 12.61 12.10 -9.47
CA ALA A 149 12.16 12.94 -10.57
C ALA A 149 13.31 13.51 -11.39
N GLU A 150 14.45 13.85 -10.78
CA GLU A 150 15.68 14.21 -11.50
C GLU A 150 16.22 13.03 -12.32
N MET A 151 16.07 11.81 -11.81
CA MET A 151 16.58 10.59 -12.43
C MET A 151 15.72 10.04 -13.58
N LEU A 152 14.62 10.70 -13.98
CA LEU A 152 13.82 10.28 -15.15
C LEU A 152 14.55 10.44 -16.49
N ASP A 153 15.63 11.23 -16.56
CA ASP A 153 16.57 11.18 -17.70
C ASP A 153 17.87 10.51 -17.26
N GLN A 154 18.30 9.51 -18.04
CA GLN A 154 19.45 8.69 -17.74
C GLN A 154 20.43 8.73 -18.91
N TYR A 155 21.25 9.78 -18.93
CA TYR A 155 22.21 10.05 -20.01
C TYR A 155 21.51 10.14 -21.39
N GLY A 156 20.48 10.99 -21.47
CA GLY A 156 19.69 11.18 -22.69
C GLY A 156 18.78 9.99 -23.03
N ILE A 157 18.46 9.14 -22.05
CA ILE A 157 17.44 8.09 -22.17
C ILE A 157 16.34 8.45 -21.18
N ALA A 158 15.15 8.74 -21.69
CA ALA A 158 13.98 9.01 -20.88
C ALA A 158 13.39 7.70 -20.34
N ILE A 159 13.25 7.62 -19.02
CA ILE A 159 12.70 6.49 -18.29
C ILE A 159 11.56 7.01 -17.39
N ASP A 160 10.43 6.29 -17.39
CA ASP A 160 9.34 6.56 -16.46
C ASP A 160 9.58 5.72 -15.18
N ILE A 161 9.31 6.27 -14.01
CA ILE A 161 9.52 5.59 -12.72
C ILE A 161 8.17 5.50 -11.99
N ASP A 162 7.70 4.28 -11.73
CA ASP A 162 6.55 4.06 -10.86
C ASP A 162 7.03 3.60 -9.49
N ILE A 163 6.65 4.33 -8.43
CA ILE A 163 6.85 3.91 -7.04
C ILE A 163 5.65 3.04 -6.67
N VAL A 164 5.89 1.76 -6.43
CA VAL A 164 4.86 0.77 -6.12
C VAL A 164 5.03 0.26 -4.70
N THR A 165 4.10 0.63 -3.83
CA THR A 165 4.08 0.20 -2.43
C THR A 165 2.89 -0.71 -2.21
N THR A 166 3.11 -1.94 -1.76
CA THR A 166 2.03 -2.88 -1.43
C THR A 166 2.12 -3.29 0.02
N GLY A 167 0.98 -3.49 0.66
CA GLY A 167 0.97 -3.85 2.07
C GLY A 167 -0.40 -4.18 2.61
N ARG A 168 -0.42 -4.51 3.89
CA ARG A 168 -1.63 -4.67 4.71
C ARG A 168 -1.38 -4.08 6.09
N ARG A 169 -2.41 -3.50 6.69
CA ARG A 169 -2.34 -2.98 8.06
C ARG A 169 -2.02 -4.09 9.05
N VAL A 170 -2.79 -5.17 8.96
CA VAL A 170 -2.64 -6.35 9.82
C VAL A 170 -2.77 -7.62 8.98
N ARG A 171 -2.06 -8.67 9.38
CA ARG A 171 -2.25 -10.01 8.85
C ARG A 171 -3.60 -10.57 9.33
N SER A 172 -4.34 -11.20 8.42
CA SER A 172 -5.55 -11.94 8.78
C SER A 172 -5.16 -13.26 9.44
N VAL A 173 -4.78 -13.19 10.73
CA VAL A 173 -4.47 -14.35 11.59
C VAL A 173 -5.58 -14.51 12.61
N GLY A 174 -6.42 -15.54 12.41
CA GLY A 174 -7.51 -15.88 13.31
C GLY A 174 -8.33 -14.66 13.75
N SER A 175 -8.68 -14.63 15.05
CA SER A 175 -9.37 -13.50 15.66
C SER A 175 -8.44 -12.40 16.17
N TYR A 176 -7.13 -12.67 16.30
CA TYR A 176 -6.16 -11.71 16.82
C TYR A 176 -5.91 -10.55 15.85
N GLY A 177 -5.84 -10.82 14.54
CA GLY A 177 -5.64 -9.77 13.54
C GLY A 177 -6.69 -8.65 13.61
N MET A 178 -7.95 -8.99 13.94
CA MET A 178 -9.01 -7.99 14.12
C MET A 178 -8.82 -7.17 15.40
N LEU A 179 -8.39 -7.79 16.50
CA LEU A 179 -8.09 -7.05 17.74
C LEU A 179 -6.91 -6.11 17.57
N TYR A 180 -5.86 -6.57 16.89
CA TYR A 180 -4.70 -5.73 16.64
C TYR A 180 -5.05 -4.57 15.69
N ASP A 181 -5.93 -4.76 14.71
CA ASP A 181 -6.43 -3.66 13.86
C ASP A 181 -7.25 -2.64 14.69
N GLN A 182 -8.00 -3.09 15.70
CA GLN A 182 -8.68 -2.21 16.66
C GLN A 182 -7.69 -1.42 17.53
N LEU A 183 -6.57 -2.04 17.94
CA LEU A 183 -5.49 -1.37 18.67
C LEU A 183 -4.84 -0.26 17.85
N ILE A 184 -4.63 -0.48 16.54
CA ILE A 184 -4.14 0.55 15.62
C ILE A 184 -5.19 1.66 15.43
N GLY A 185 -6.48 1.30 15.43
CA GLY A 185 -7.58 2.25 15.34
C GLY A 185 -7.62 2.96 13.98
N THR A 186 -7.62 4.30 14.00
CA THR A 186 -7.70 5.13 12.79
C THR A 186 -6.33 5.45 12.18
N ASP A 187 -5.24 5.09 12.84
CA ASP A 187 -3.91 5.48 12.40
C ASP A 187 -3.47 4.69 11.14
N PRO A 188 -2.77 5.31 10.19
CA PRO A 188 -2.34 4.67 8.95
C PRO A 188 -1.12 3.74 9.13
N ALA A 189 -1.00 3.07 10.27
CA ALA A 189 0.07 2.13 10.54
C ALA A 189 -0.08 0.86 9.69
N VAL A 190 1.02 0.43 9.07
CA VAL A 190 1.04 -0.71 8.16
C VAL A 190 2.04 -1.75 8.64
N GLY A 191 1.55 -2.91 9.09
CA GLY A 191 2.37 -3.98 9.65
C GLY A 191 3.26 -4.67 8.61
N GLU A 192 2.74 -4.97 7.43
CA GLU A 192 3.52 -5.52 6.30
C GLU A 192 3.46 -4.52 5.15
N ARG A 193 4.60 -3.92 4.78
CA ARG A 193 4.72 -2.99 3.64
C ARG A 193 5.98 -3.34 2.85
N LEU A 194 5.86 -3.38 1.53
CA LEU A 194 6.95 -3.60 0.58
C LEU A 194 6.92 -2.52 -0.49
N THR A 195 8.08 -1.98 -0.82
CA THR A 195 8.22 -0.88 -1.78
C THR A 195 9.20 -1.25 -2.89
N TRP A 196 8.78 -1.03 -4.13
CA TRP A 196 9.61 -1.18 -5.32
C TRP A 196 9.53 0.06 -6.19
N LEU A 197 10.61 0.31 -6.93
CA LEU A 197 10.63 1.21 -8.08
C LEU A 197 10.51 0.35 -9.34
N VAL A 198 9.50 0.60 -10.16
CA VAL A 198 9.32 -0.03 -11.47
C VAL A 198 9.77 0.97 -12.53
N LEU A 199 10.89 0.67 -13.18
CA LEU A 199 11.46 1.48 -14.24
C LEU A 199 10.89 1.04 -15.58
N ARG A 200 10.36 1.97 -16.37
CA ARG A 200 9.81 1.69 -17.69
C ARG A 200 10.56 2.46 -18.77
N LEU A 201 11.17 1.74 -19.70
CA LEU A 201 11.81 2.31 -20.87
C LEU A 201 10.96 2.05 -22.10
N ASP A 202 10.48 3.13 -22.72
CA ASP A 202 9.84 3.10 -24.03
C ASP A 202 10.89 3.09 -25.13
N VAL A 203 10.96 2.01 -25.91
CA VAL A 203 11.96 1.87 -26.97
C VAL A 203 11.71 2.88 -28.08
N GLU A 204 10.44 3.16 -28.42
CA GLU A 204 10.05 4.10 -29.48
C GLU A 204 10.42 5.54 -29.11
N ARG A 205 10.14 5.95 -27.86
CA ARG A 205 10.53 7.28 -27.34
C ARG A 205 12.04 7.50 -27.34
N ASN A 206 12.81 6.41 -27.21
CA ASN A 206 14.26 6.45 -27.05
C ASN A 206 15.03 5.93 -28.27
N LEU A 207 14.41 5.84 -29.45
CA LEU A 207 15.06 5.24 -30.63
C LEU A 207 16.37 5.92 -31.00
N GLU A 208 16.39 7.25 -31.05
CA GLU A 208 17.57 8.04 -31.44
C GLU A 208 18.76 7.84 -30.47
N PRO A 209 18.62 8.03 -29.14
CA PRO A 209 19.71 7.78 -28.21
C PRO A 209 20.10 6.30 -28.12
N LEU A 210 19.19 5.36 -28.41
CA LEU A 210 19.52 3.93 -28.44
C LEU A 210 20.29 3.54 -29.70
N ALA A 211 19.93 4.09 -30.86
CA ALA A 211 20.60 3.82 -32.14
C ALA A 211 22.09 4.20 -32.10
N ARG A 212 22.45 5.27 -31.38
CA ARG A 212 23.85 5.67 -31.13
C ARG A 212 24.66 4.61 -30.37
N ARG A 213 24.00 3.72 -29.63
CA ARG A 213 24.62 2.67 -28.80
C ARG A 213 24.59 1.29 -29.45
N GLY A 214 24.02 1.17 -30.65
CA GLY A 214 23.85 -0.08 -31.39
C GLY A 214 22.38 -0.37 -31.72
N SER A 215 22.09 -1.63 -32.05
CA SER A 215 20.70 -2.03 -32.33
C SER A 215 19.83 -1.88 -31.09
N ALA A 216 18.62 -1.31 -31.24
CA ALA A 216 17.73 -1.05 -30.11
C ALA A 216 17.44 -2.33 -29.29
N ALA A 217 17.29 -3.48 -29.95
CA ALA A 217 17.07 -4.77 -29.30
C ALA A 217 18.21 -5.21 -28.37
N ALA A 218 19.47 -4.87 -28.70
CA ALA A 218 20.64 -5.21 -27.89
C ALA A 218 21.01 -4.10 -26.89
N ALA A 219 20.84 -2.83 -27.29
CA ALA A 219 21.22 -1.67 -26.50
C ALA A 219 20.20 -1.35 -25.40
N ALA A 220 18.90 -1.44 -25.68
CA ALA A 220 17.86 -1.01 -24.74
C ALA A 220 17.84 -1.81 -23.42
N PRO A 221 17.96 -3.16 -23.41
CA PRO A 221 18.01 -3.91 -22.16
C PRO A 221 19.25 -3.56 -21.32
N LYS A 222 20.43 -3.38 -21.95
CA LYS A 222 21.67 -2.98 -21.26
C LYS A 222 21.59 -1.56 -20.72
N ALA A 223 20.96 -0.66 -21.47
CA ALA A 223 20.76 0.72 -21.07
C ALA A 223 19.84 0.81 -19.84
N LEU A 224 18.71 0.09 -19.85
CA LEU A 224 17.79 0.03 -18.72
C LEU A 224 18.43 -0.62 -17.48
N ALA A 225 19.12 -1.75 -17.65
CA ALA A 225 19.85 -2.40 -16.56
C ALA A 225 20.91 -1.46 -15.94
N SER A 226 21.67 -0.74 -16.78
CA SER A 226 22.66 0.22 -16.30
C SER A 226 22.01 1.40 -15.57
N ALA A 227 20.88 1.90 -16.07
CA ALA A 227 20.10 2.94 -15.40
C ALA A 227 19.58 2.47 -14.04
N ALA A 228 19.08 1.24 -13.95
CA ALA A 228 18.61 0.66 -12.69
C ALA A 228 19.71 0.63 -11.62
N HIS A 229 20.92 0.18 -11.99
CA HIS A 229 22.06 0.17 -11.08
C HIS A 229 22.51 1.57 -10.66
N ARG A 230 22.47 2.57 -11.56
CA ARG A 230 22.82 3.96 -11.21
C ARG A 230 21.79 4.59 -10.27
N ILE A 231 20.51 4.41 -10.55
CA ILE A 231 19.43 4.88 -9.67
C ILE A 231 19.59 4.25 -8.28
N ALA A 232 19.81 2.94 -8.21
CA ALA A 232 20.04 2.25 -6.94
C ALA A 232 21.34 2.67 -6.23
N ALA A 233 22.41 3.00 -6.97
CA ALA A 233 23.62 3.56 -6.37
C ALA A 233 23.35 4.95 -5.78
N ARG A 234 22.65 5.82 -6.51
CA ARG A 234 22.31 7.17 -6.05
C ARG A 234 21.40 7.16 -4.82
N LEU A 235 20.47 6.21 -4.72
CA LEU A 235 19.65 6.01 -3.52
C LEU A 235 20.49 5.54 -2.32
N ARG A 236 21.47 4.65 -2.54
CA ARG A 236 22.38 4.20 -1.47
C ARG A 236 23.32 5.30 -0.98
N GLU A 237 23.68 6.26 -1.84
CA GLU A 237 24.47 7.44 -1.43
C GLU A 237 23.73 8.34 -0.42
N ILE A 238 22.38 8.27 -0.40
CA ILE A 238 21.52 8.99 0.55
C ILE A 238 20.92 8.05 1.60
N ASP A 239 21.62 6.95 1.90
CA ASP A 239 21.29 5.96 2.94
C ASP A 239 19.99 5.16 2.72
N ILE A 240 19.49 5.09 1.48
CA ILE A 240 18.36 4.22 1.13
C ILE A 240 18.86 2.91 0.53
N ALA A 241 18.58 1.81 1.22
CA ALA A 241 18.95 0.47 0.76
C ALA A 241 18.17 0.07 -0.50
N ALA A 242 18.81 0.19 -1.67
CA ALA A 242 18.19 -0.08 -2.97
C ALA A 242 18.90 -1.21 -3.73
N HIS A 243 18.13 -2.20 -4.20
CA HIS A 243 18.63 -3.40 -4.87
C HIS A 243 17.91 -3.64 -6.21
N PRO A 244 18.59 -3.50 -7.37
CA PRO A 244 18.08 -3.96 -8.64
C PRO A 244 17.81 -5.47 -8.58
N LEU A 245 16.62 -5.89 -9.01
CA LEU A 245 16.19 -7.28 -8.89
C LEU A 245 16.69 -8.11 -10.07
N PRO A 246 17.26 -9.32 -9.86
CA PRO A 246 17.43 -10.32 -10.92
C PRO A 246 16.07 -10.88 -11.37
N ALA A 247 16.05 -11.62 -12.47
CA ALA A 247 14.83 -12.10 -13.12
C ALA A 247 13.93 -12.91 -12.19
N GLU A 248 14.49 -13.83 -11.40
CA GLU A 248 13.74 -14.65 -10.44
C GLU A 248 13.09 -13.80 -9.34
N ALA A 249 13.86 -12.87 -8.75
CA ALA A 249 13.36 -11.97 -7.72
C ALA A 249 12.29 -11.01 -8.27
N MET A 250 12.45 -10.54 -9.51
CA MET A 250 11.46 -9.72 -10.20
C MET A 250 10.14 -10.49 -10.40
N GLN A 251 10.19 -11.76 -10.77
CA GLN A 251 9.00 -12.61 -10.89
C GLN A 251 8.33 -12.83 -9.52
N ALA A 252 9.11 -13.07 -8.46
CA ALA A 252 8.58 -13.20 -7.09
C ALA A 252 7.93 -11.89 -6.58
N ALA A 253 8.53 -10.74 -6.88
CA ALA A 253 7.96 -9.43 -6.57
C ALA A 253 6.66 -9.18 -7.35
N THR A 254 6.64 -9.52 -8.64
CA THR A 254 5.44 -9.42 -9.50
C THR A 254 4.29 -10.28 -8.94
N ARG A 255 4.57 -11.52 -8.52
CA ARG A 255 3.58 -12.39 -7.87
C ARG A 255 3.03 -11.79 -6.57
N SER A 256 3.87 -11.12 -5.79
CA SER A 256 3.45 -10.44 -4.55
C SER A 256 2.44 -9.32 -4.82
N LEU A 257 2.56 -8.63 -5.95
CA LEU A 257 1.64 -7.58 -6.40
C LEU A 257 0.29 -8.10 -6.91
N HIS A 258 0.18 -9.36 -7.33
CA HIS A 258 -1.11 -9.99 -7.66
C HIS A 258 -1.87 -10.46 -6.40
N THR A 259 -1.24 -10.34 -5.21
CA THR A 259 -1.83 -10.66 -3.90
C THR A 259 -2.39 -12.08 -3.78
N GLY A 260 -1.91 -13.02 -4.59
CA GLY A 260 -2.39 -14.42 -4.58
C GLY A 260 -3.66 -14.66 -5.40
N PHE A 261 -3.99 -13.78 -6.35
CA PHE A 261 -4.83 -14.17 -7.49
C PHE A 261 -3.95 -14.64 -8.63
N GLU A 262 -4.33 -15.76 -9.25
CA GLU A 262 -3.90 -16.03 -10.61
C GLU A 262 -4.58 -15.00 -11.53
N LEU A 263 -3.79 -14.36 -12.38
CA LEU A 263 -4.32 -13.32 -13.28
C LEU A 263 -5.38 -13.86 -14.24
N THR A 264 -5.36 -15.17 -14.51
CA THR A 264 -6.36 -15.91 -15.32
C THR A 264 -7.74 -15.93 -14.70
N ASP A 265 -7.84 -15.86 -13.38
CA ASP A 265 -9.10 -16.06 -12.66
C ASP A 265 -9.88 -14.75 -12.50
N LEU A 266 -9.24 -13.61 -12.80
CA LEU A 266 -9.83 -12.29 -12.65
C LEU A 266 -10.75 -11.98 -13.83
N ARG A 267 -12.04 -11.74 -13.52
CA ARG A 267 -13.04 -11.30 -14.49
C ARG A 267 -13.36 -9.83 -14.32
N GLU A 268 -13.16 -9.06 -15.37
CA GLU A 268 -13.43 -7.62 -15.35
C GLU A 268 -14.93 -7.34 -15.45
N SER A 269 -15.46 -6.71 -14.39
CA SER A 269 -16.77 -6.06 -14.38
C SER A 269 -16.61 -4.54 -14.55
N TRP A 270 -17.73 -3.83 -14.70
CA TRP A 270 -17.70 -2.37 -14.87
C TRP A 270 -17.10 -1.64 -13.66
N ARG A 271 -17.26 -2.17 -12.44
CA ARG A 271 -16.85 -1.47 -11.21
C ARG A 271 -15.64 -2.08 -10.53
N MET A 272 -15.33 -3.34 -10.81
CA MET A 272 -14.32 -4.13 -10.09
C MET A 272 -13.83 -5.31 -10.94
N LEU A 273 -12.73 -5.93 -10.54
CA LEU A 273 -12.34 -7.25 -11.00
C LEU A 273 -12.77 -8.28 -9.95
N ALA A 274 -13.60 -9.23 -10.35
CA ALA A 274 -14.05 -10.31 -9.49
C ALA A 274 -13.06 -11.47 -9.60
N GLY A 275 -12.59 -11.97 -8.45
CA GLY A 275 -11.85 -13.22 -8.37
C GLY A 275 -12.77 -14.44 -8.19
N PRO A 276 -12.19 -15.63 -8.02
CA PRO A 276 -12.95 -16.87 -7.78
C PRO A 276 -13.64 -16.87 -6.41
N VAL A 277 -13.07 -16.18 -5.43
CA VAL A 277 -13.65 -16.03 -4.09
C VAL A 277 -14.61 -14.83 -4.08
N PRO A 278 -15.93 -15.02 -3.84
CA PRO A 278 -16.92 -13.95 -3.94
C PRO A 278 -16.77 -12.81 -2.94
N THR A 279 -15.98 -12.97 -1.88
CA THR A 279 -15.73 -11.93 -0.87
C THR A 279 -14.49 -11.10 -1.19
N ARG A 280 -13.72 -11.46 -2.22
CA ARG A 280 -12.44 -10.85 -2.54
C ARG A 280 -12.44 -10.27 -3.94
N HIS A 281 -12.39 -8.95 -4.00
CA HIS A 281 -12.47 -8.20 -5.25
C HIS A 281 -11.26 -7.29 -5.37
N VAL A 282 -10.88 -6.96 -6.61
CA VAL A 282 -9.89 -5.90 -6.86
C VAL A 282 -10.62 -4.66 -7.34
N THR A 283 -10.40 -3.56 -6.63
CA THR A 283 -10.92 -2.24 -6.98
C THR A 283 -9.79 -1.23 -7.08
N SER A 284 -9.77 -0.47 -8.17
CA SER A 284 -8.76 0.54 -8.46
C SER A 284 -9.38 1.93 -8.55
N TYR A 285 -8.69 2.87 -7.92
CA TYR A 285 -9.05 4.28 -7.81
C TYR A 285 -7.86 5.13 -8.25
N GLU A 286 -8.15 6.23 -8.94
CA GLU A 286 -7.18 7.31 -9.12
C GLU A 286 -7.27 8.23 -7.90
N ILE A 287 -6.11 8.61 -7.38
CA ILE A 287 -5.98 9.54 -6.27
C ILE A 287 -5.90 10.95 -6.85
N ASP A 288 -6.82 11.82 -6.43
CA ASP A 288 -6.76 13.25 -6.75
C ASP A 288 -5.75 13.94 -5.83
N LEU A 289 -4.51 14.01 -6.30
CA LEU A 289 -3.38 14.62 -5.56
C LEU A 289 -3.61 16.11 -5.26
N ALA A 290 -4.46 16.81 -6.02
CA ALA A 290 -4.76 18.21 -5.77
C ALA A 290 -5.79 18.41 -4.64
N ARG A 291 -6.44 17.32 -4.18
CA ARG A 291 -7.49 17.32 -3.15
C ARG A 291 -7.14 16.48 -1.93
N ILE A 292 -5.96 15.88 -1.90
CA ILE A 292 -5.54 15.11 -0.75
C ILE A 292 -5.05 16.10 0.30
N ASP A 293 -5.87 16.31 1.34
CA ASP A 293 -5.53 17.22 2.45
C ASP A 293 -4.45 16.60 3.35
N ASP A 294 -4.47 15.26 3.48
CA ASP A 294 -3.51 14.46 4.23
C ASP A 294 -2.42 13.84 3.33
N ALA A 295 -1.40 13.23 3.94
CA ALA A 295 -0.45 12.41 3.19
C ALA A 295 -1.12 11.18 2.53
N LEU A 296 -0.44 10.61 1.53
CA LEU A 296 -0.83 9.36 0.87
C LEU A 296 -1.10 8.20 1.84
N ASP A 297 -0.54 8.25 3.05
CA ASP A 297 -0.75 7.27 4.10
C ASP A 297 -2.23 7.14 4.52
N SER A 298 -3.06 8.18 4.35
CA SER A 298 -4.51 8.10 4.58
C SER A 298 -5.19 7.02 3.70
N CYS A 299 -4.59 6.62 2.58
CA CYS A 299 -5.11 5.57 1.72
C CYS A 299 -5.11 4.17 2.38
N TRP A 300 -4.32 3.98 3.45
CA TRP A 300 -4.26 2.71 4.17
C TRP A 300 -5.44 2.51 5.12
N THR A 301 -6.04 3.58 5.66
CA THR A 301 -7.04 3.51 6.75
C THR A 301 -8.43 3.06 6.28
N TRP A 302 -8.77 3.35 5.02
CA TRP A 302 -10.12 3.13 4.50
C TRP A 302 -10.46 1.65 4.21
N HIS A 303 -9.46 0.77 4.06
CA HIS A 303 -9.67 -0.60 3.61
C HIS A 303 -8.81 -1.59 4.40
N THR A 304 -9.42 -2.67 4.88
CA THR A 304 -8.79 -3.67 5.77
C THR A 304 -8.05 -4.79 5.03
N GLY A 305 -8.29 -4.93 3.72
CA GLY A 305 -7.55 -5.89 2.88
C GLY A 305 -6.17 -5.39 2.44
N ARG A 306 -5.58 -6.04 1.43
CA ARG A 306 -4.31 -5.59 0.87
C ARG A 306 -4.50 -4.33 0.03
N THR A 307 -3.62 -3.36 0.23
CA THR A 307 -3.61 -2.09 -0.48
C THR A 307 -2.31 -1.99 -1.28
N THR A 308 -2.40 -1.54 -2.52
CA THR A 308 -1.26 -1.21 -3.37
C THR A 308 -1.39 0.23 -3.82
N LEU A 309 -0.45 1.06 -3.43
CA LEU A 309 -0.30 2.43 -3.89
C LEU A 309 0.72 2.47 -5.03
N THR A 310 0.42 3.22 -6.08
CA THR A 310 1.31 3.43 -7.21
C THR A 310 1.39 4.91 -7.51
N VAL A 311 2.58 5.50 -7.42
CA VAL A 311 2.84 6.88 -7.83
C VAL A 311 3.72 6.84 -9.07
N ALA A 312 3.17 7.24 -10.22
CA ALA A 312 3.90 7.27 -11.48
C ALA A 312 4.52 8.65 -11.71
N LEU A 313 5.81 8.66 -12.00
CA LEU A 313 6.59 9.84 -12.39
C LEU A 313 6.92 9.71 -13.87
N THR A 314 6.41 10.63 -14.69
CA THR A 314 6.64 10.64 -16.14
C THR A 314 7.22 11.98 -16.55
N SER A 315 8.38 11.97 -17.22
CA SER A 315 8.98 13.21 -17.73
C SER A 315 8.17 13.72 -18.93
N ARG A 316 7.76 15.00 -18.90
CA ARG A 316 7.29 15.73 -20.08
C ARG A 316 8.47 16.49 -20.68
N GLY A 317 8.74 16.24 -21.96
CA GLY A 317 9.66 17.09 -22.72
C GLY A 317 8.93 18.39 -23.06
N VAL A 318 9.42 19.53 -22.57
CA VAL A 318 9.00 20.83 -23.05
C VAL A 318 9.63 21.03 -24.43
N GLN A 319 8.85 20.89 -25.49
CA GLN A 319 9.24 21.44 -26.79
C GLN A 319 9.09 22.97 -26.72
N HIS A 320 10.15 23.66 -26.30
CA HIS A 320 10.32 25.06 -26.66
C HIS A 320 11.47 25.17 -27.66
N GLY A 321 11.15 25.69 -28.84
CA GLY A 321 12.14 26.03 -29.83
C GLY A 321 13.07 27.11 -29.27
N GLY A 322 14.37 26.84 -29.29
CA GLY A 322 15.41 27.83 -29.03
C GLY A 322 16.11 27.66 -27.69
N THR A 323 17.40 27.31 -27.79
CA THR A 323 18.48 27.47 -26.78
C THR A 323 18.24 26.83 -25.42
N GLY A 324 18.97 25.72 -25.19
CA GLY A 324 18.86 24.91 -24.00
C GLY A 324 19.27 25.61 -22.70
N ALA A 325 18.45 25.38 -21.68
CA ALA A 325 18.86 25.27 -20.30
C ALA A 325 18.15 24.04 -19.71
N ALA A 326 18.82 23.32 -18.83
CA ALA A 326 18.29 22.13 -18.15
C ALA A 326 17.15 22.44 -17.14
N GLU A 327 16.70 23.70 -17.09
CA GLU A 327 15.83 24.24 -16.04
C GLU A 327 14.32 24.07 -16.31
N ASP A 328 13.88 23.81 -17.54
CA ASP A 328 12.44 23.69 -17.89
C ASP A 328 11.97 22.23 -18.00
N ARG A 329 12.33 21.37 -17.06
CA ARG A 329 11.87 19.97 -17.08
C ARG A 329 10.63 19.77 -16.23
N GLU A 330 9.52 19.50 -16.91
CA GLU A 330 8.25 19.14 -16.29
C GLU A 330 8.16 17.65 -15.95
N VAL A 331 7.63 17.36 -14.77
CA VAL A 331 7.29 16.01 -14.35
C VAL A 331 5.79 15.91 -14.13
N GLU A 332 5.14 15.03 -14.89
CA GLU A 332 3.76 14.64 -14.66
C GLU A 332 3.72 13.56 -13.58
N VAL A 333 2.95 13.81 -12.52
CA VAL A 333 2.74 12.87 -11.41
C VAL A 333 1.26 12.51 -11.32
N ARG A 334 1.02 11.21 -11.24
CA ARG A 334 -0.31 10.65 -11.01
C ARG A 334 -0.22 9.51 -10.02
N ALA A 335 -1.25 9.32 -9.22
CA ALA A 335 -1.28 8.28 -8.19
C ALA A 335 -2.54 7.40 -8.27
N LEU A 336 -2.38 6.12 -7.91
CA LEU A 336 -3.40 5.10 -7.95
C LEU A 336 -3.39 4.31 -6.65
N ALA A 337 -4.59 4.03 -6.12
CA ALA A 337 -4.80 3.08 -5.04
C ALA A 337 -5.57 1.87 -5.56
N ARG A 338 -5.03 0.68 -5.30
CA ARG A 338 -5.66 -0.60 -5.61
C ARG A 338 -5.88 -1.37 -4.32
N TYR A 339 -7.12 -1.77 -4.11
CA TYR A 339 -7.55 -2.50 -2.92
C TYR A 339 -7.95 -3.92 -3.29
N VAL A 340 -7.55 -4.86 -2.45
CA VAL A 340 -7.86 -6.28 -2.59
C VAL A 340 -8.44 -6.79 -1.28
N GLY A 341 -9.73 -7.09 -1.27
CA GLY A 341 -10.42 -7.55 -0.07
C GLY A 341 -11.94 -7.44 -0.16
N PRO A 342 -12.62 -7.50 1.00
CA PRO A 342 -14.05 -7.25 1.05
C PRO A 342 -14.38 -5.82 0.62
N GLY A 343 -15.63 -5.57 0.23
CA GLY A 343 -16.09 -4.22 -0.06
C GLY A 343 -15.82 -3.28 1.13
N PRO A 344 -15.58 -1.98 0.87
CA PRO A 344 -15.25 -1.02 1.92
C PRO A 344 -16.38 -0.95 2.95
N GLN A 345 -16.02 -0.94 4.24
CA GLN A 345 -16.97 -0.86 5.36
C GLN A 345 -17.34 0.60 5.70
N VAL A 346 -16.50 1.56 5.28
CA VAL A 346 -16.65 3.00 5.52
C VAL A 346 -16.88 3.73 4.20
N GLY A 347 -17.54 4.89 4.27
CA GLY A 347 -17.72 5.78 3.12
C GLY A 347 -16.39 6.11 2.43
N ARG A 348 -16.37 6.06 1.10
CA ARG A 348 -15.15 6.31 0.31
C ARG A 348 -14.66 7.76 0.50
N PRO A 349 -13.36 7.97 0.77
CA PRO A 349 -12.76 9.31 0.78
C PRO A 349 -13.00 10.09 -0.51
N ALA A 350 -13.12 11.42 -0.39
CA ALA A 350 -13.44 12.30 -1.52
C ALA A 350 -12.32 12.34 -2.58
N TYR A 351 -11.06 12.14 -2.18
CA TYR A 351 -9.90 12.12 -3.07
C TYR A 351 -9.77 10.81 -3.89
N LEU A 352 -10.54 9.76 -3.58
CA LEU A 352 -10.51 8.50 -4.32
C LEU A 352 -11.59 8.45 -5.41
N HIS A 353 -11.13 8.49 -6.67
CA HIS A 353 -12.00 8.48 -7.83
C HIS A 353 -12.01 7.11 -8.52
N PRO A 354 -13.18 6.43 -8.63
CA PRO A 354 -13.23 5.07 -9.14
C PRO A 354 -12.97 5.02 -10.65
N LEU A 355 -12.11 4.10 -11.07
CA LEU A 355 -11.77 3.86 -12.47
C LEU A 355 -12.81 2.92 -13.14
N THR A 356 -14.10 3.25 -13.05
CA THR A 356 -15.15 2.35 -13.57
C THR A 356 -15.08 2.24 -15.09
N GLY A 357 -15.14 1.00 -15.59
CA GLY A 357 -14.91 0.62 -16.99
C GLY A 357 -13.43 0.41 -17.34
N ARG A 358 -12.51 0.67 -16.41
CA ARG A 358 -11.05 0.66 -16.64
C ARG A 358 -10.29 -0.18 -15.62
N GLN A 359 -10.96 -1.03 -14.86
CA GLN A 359 -10.36 -1.78 -13.75
C GLN A 359 -9.24 -2.72 -14.23
N GLY A 360 -9.46 -3.42 -15.36
CA GLY A 360 -8.42 -4.28 -15.94
C GLY A 360 -7.21 -3.49 -16.45
N ALA A 361 -7.43 -2.28 -16.98
CA ALA A 361 -6.33 -1.41 -17.42
C ALA A 361 -5.55 -0.89 -16.20
N ALA A 362 -6.26 -0.46 -15.17
CA ALA A 362 -5.67 0.00 -13.91
C ALA A 362 -4.85 -1.10 -13.21
N LEU A 363 -5.33 -2.35 -13.25
CA LEU A 363 -4.55 -3.50 -12.80
C LEU A 363 -3.26 -3.65 -13.60
N LEU A 364 -3.33 -3.68 -14.94
CA LEU A 364 -2.14 -3.81 -15.79
C LEU A 364 -1.13 -2.66 -15.56
N ALA A 365 -1.60 -1.42 -15.45
CA ALA A 365 -0.71 -0.27 -15.24
C ALA A 365 -0.03 -0.26 -13.86
N SER A 366 -0.66 -0.84 -12.83
CA SER A 366 -0.08 -0.97 -11.48
C SER A 366 0.83 -2.19 -11.31
N LEU A 367 1.00 -2.99 -12.36
CA LEU A 367 1.86 -4.17 -12.36
C LEU A 367 3.09 -3.94 -13.23
N PRO A 368 4.23 -4.60 -12.91
CA PRO A 368 5.44 -4.57 -13.73
C PRO A 368 5.28 -5.46 -14.97
N VAL A 369 4.20 -5.25 -15.74
CA VAL A 369 3.87 -5.94 -16.99
C VAL A 369 4.11 -5.02 -18.18
N GLY A 370 4.68 -5.58 -19.25
CA GLY A 370 5.07 -4.83 -20.47
C GLY A 370 3.92 -4.60 -21.44
N GLY A 371 2.80 -4.08 -20.93
CA GLY A 371 1.63 -3.72 -21.72
C GLY A 371 1.68 -2.26 -22.19
N ARG A 372 0.87 -1.95 -23.22
CA ARG A 372 0.61 -0.56 -23.66
C ARG A 372 -0.08 0.29 -22.58
N GLU A 373 -0.76 -0.38 -21.66
CA GLU A 373 -1.48 0.24 -20.54
C GLU A 373 -0.47 0.78 -19.53
N ARG A 374 -0.10 2.05 -19.71
CA ARG A 374 0.65 2.82 -18.73
C ARG A 374 -0.28 3.72 -17.96
N TRP A 375 0.09 4.05 -16.74
CA TRP A 375 -0.75 4.89 -15.90
C TRP A 375 -1.09 6.21 -16.60
N HIS A 376 -0.11 6.90 -17.20
CA HIS A 376 -0.34 8.14 -17.96
C HIS A 376 -1.27 7.99 -19.18
N ARG A 377 -1.43 6.78 -19.75
CA ARG A 377 -2.28 6.50 -20.93
C ARG A 377 -3.71 6.08 -20.56
N ILE A 378 -3.95 5.67 -19.31
CA ILE A 378 -5.29 5.34 -18.85
C ILE A 378 -6.14 6.60 -18.76
N GLY A 379 -7.30 6.57 -19.42
CA GLY A 379 -8.25 7.68 -19.41
C GLY A 379 -8.66 8.07 -17.99
N ARG A 380 -8.44 9.34 -17.65
CA ARG A 380 -8.66 9.94 -16.33
C ARG A 380 -10.15 10.01 -15.96
N PRO A 381 -10.52 9.84 -14.68
CA PRO A 381 -11.81 10.26 -14.16
C PRO A 381 -12.08 11.76 -14.42
N ARG A 382 -13.35 12.15 -14.43
CA ARG A 382 -13.71 13.57 -14.57
C ARG A 382 -13.27 14.32 -13.32
N ARG A 383 -12.67 15.51 -13.49
CA ARG A 383 -12.18 16.42 -12.44
C ARG A 383 -10.89 16.00 -11.72
N VAL A 384 -10.25 14.91 -12.14
CA VAL A 384 -8.88 14.62 -11.70
C VAL A 384 -7.94 15.05 -12.80
N ASP A 385 -7.30 16.20 -12.58
CA ASP A 385 -6.27 16.71 -13.47
C ASP A 385 -4.91 16.16 -12.96
N PRO A 386 -4.00 15.76 -13.87
CA PRO A 386 -2.67 15.34 -13.46
C PRO A 386 -1.97 16.53 -12.82
N VAL A 387 -1.10 16.26 -11.85
CA VAL A 387 -0.27 17.33 -11.32
C VAL A 387 1.02 17.37 -12.12
N VAL A 388 1.36 18.56 -12.59
CA VAL A 388 2.60 18.81 -13.32
C VAL A 388 3.40 19.80 -12.49
N TRP A 389 4.61 19.40 -12.14
CA TRP A 389 5.54 20.22 -11.38
C TRP A 389 6.81 20.43 -12.18
N GLN A 390 7.40 21.62 -12.05
CA GLN A 390 8.78 21.83 -12.47
C GLN A 390 9.71 21.13 -11.48
N VAL A 391 10.76 20.50 -12.01
CA VAL A 391 11.83 19.96 -11.16
C VAL A 391 12.49 21.13 -10.40
N GLY A 392 12.78 20.94 -9.11
CA GLY A 392 13.29 21.97 -8.20
C GLY A 392 12.28 22.32 -7.10
N GLU A 393 12.26 23.58 -6.67
CA GLU A 393 11.54 24.05 -5.47
C GLU A 393 10.04 23.67 -5.45
N GLN A 394 9.34 23.74 -6.60
CA GLN A 394 7.92 23.37 -6.68
C GLN A 394 7.68 21.90 -6.30
N LEU A 395 8.56 21.00 -6.77
CA LEU A 395 8.44 19.59 -6.48
C LEU A 395 8.89 19.27 -5.05
N GLU A 396 9.87 20.00 -4.51
CA GLU A 396 10.29 19.85 -3.10
C GLU A 396 9.15 20.18 -2.13
N VAL A 397 8.44 21.28 -2.37
CA VAL A 397 7.25 21.64 -1.57
C VAL A 397 6.14 20.60 -1.73
N ALA A 398 5.88 20.14 -2.97
CA ALA A 398 4.86 19.12 -3.23
C ALA A 398 5.22 17.73 -2.68
N ALA A 399 6.51 17.45 -2.45
CA ALA A 399 6.98 16.15 -1.97
C ALA A 399 6.44 15.80 -0.59
N GLU A 400 6.05 16.79 0.23
CA GLU A 400 5.42 16.53 1.53
C GLU A 400 4.13 15.73 1.42
N GLN A 401 3.31 16.02 0.40
CA GLN A 401 2.06 15.29 0.13
C GLN A 401 2.33 13.89 -0.45
N LEU A 402 3.49 13.71 -1.07
CA LEU A 402 3.92 12.46 -1.70
C LEU A 402 4.79 11.58 -0.80
N ARG A 403 4.93 11.94 0.49
CA ARG A 403 5.70 11.14 1.45
C ARG A 403 5.11 9.73 1.52
N MET A 404 5.95 8.76 1.20
CA MET A 404 5.63 7.34 1.28
C MET A 404 6.73 6.65 2.08
N ALA A 405 6.36 6.04 3.20
CA ALA A 405 7.30 5.26 3.98
C ALA A 405 7.84 4.05 3.19
N ILE A 406 9.14 3.77 3.36
CA ILE A 406 9.79 2.58 2.88
C ILE A 406 9.59 1.49 3.94
N GLY A 407 8.92 0.41 3.54
CA GLY A 407 8.67 -0.73 4.42
C GLY A 407 7.74 -0.45 5.62
N PRO A 408 7.65 -1.42 6.55
CA PRO A 408 6.56 -1.48 7.51
C PRO A 408 6.73 -0.49 8.66
N SER A 409 5.61 -0.04 9.23
CA SER A 409 5.63 0.69 10.51
C SER A 409 6.14 -0.19 11.66
N GLY A 410 6.02 -1.51 11.50
CA GLY A 410 6.37 -2.49 12.52
C GLY A 410 5.26 -2.67 13.55
N GLN A 411 5.60 -3.37 14.63
CA GLN A 411 4.66 -3.60 15.72
C GLN A 411 4.67 -2.46 16.72
N ILE A 412 3.49 -2.16 17.29
CA ILE A 412 3.36 -1.16 18.35
C ILE A 412 3.97 -1.76 19.62
N LEU A 413 5.00 -1.10 20.15
CA LEU A 413 5.64 -1.49 21.41
C LEU A 413 4.93 -0.84 22.60
N GLY A 414 4.56 0.43 22.48
CA GLY A 414 3.78 1.14 23.49
C GLY A 414 3.80 2.65 23.30
N ALA A 415 3.33 3.40 24.31
CA ALA A 415 3.32 4.85 24.32
C ALA A 415 4.69 5.42 24.71
N ILE A 416 5.14 6.48 24.03
CA ILE A 416 6.38 7.17 24.37
C ILE A 416 6.19 7.87 25.72
N ARG A 417 7.09 7.61 26.68
CA ARG A 417 6.97 8.18 28.02
C ARG A 417 6.91 9.72 27.97
N GLY A 418 5.89 10.28 28.62
CA GLY A 418 5.63 11.73 28.61
C GLY A 418 4.84 12.24 27.38
N ARG A 419 4.49 11.37 26.43
CA ARG A 419 3.62 11.66 25.28
C ARG A 419 2.63 10.52 25.06
N ALA A 420 1.63 10.41 25.93
CA ALA A 420 0.66 9.31 25.93
C ALA A 420 -0.13 9.16 24.61
N GLU A 421 -0.23 10.22 23.80
CA GLU A 421 -0.91 10.19 22.49
C GLU A 421 -0.01 9.69 21.34
N HIS A 422 1.27 9.43 21.59
CA HIS A 422 2.24 9.01 20.58
C HIS A 422 2.77 7.62 20.92
N ASN A 423 2.44 6.66 20.07
CA ASN A 423 2.92 5.29 20.16
C ASN A 423 4.19 5.11 19.33
N LEU A 424 5.14 4.35 19.87
CA LEU A 424 6.31 3.90 19.14
C LEU A 424 6.01 2.53 18.51
N ALA A 425 6.18 2.44 17.19
CA ALA A 425 6.22 1.19 16.48
C ALA A 425 7.60 0.94 15.89
N LEU A 426 8.02 -0.32 15.87
CA LEU A 426 9.33 -0.72 15.35
C LEU A 426 9.24 -2.09 14.68
N PRO A 427 9.79 -2.27 13.47
CA PRO A 427 9.84 -3.57 12.83
C PRO A 427 10.91 -4.45 13.49
N LEU A 428 10.50 -5.61 13.99
CA LEU A 428 11.43 -6.61 14.53
C LEU A 428 12.03 -7.51 13.45
N TYR A 429 11.43 -7.54 12.26
CA TYR A 429 11.88 -8.37 11.14
C TYR A 429 11.81 -7.64 9.81
N ASP A 430 12.58 -8.13 8.85
CA ASP A 430 12.57 -7.62 7.47
C ASP A 430 11.51 -8.35 6.63
N PRO A 431 10.48 -7.68 6.09
CA PRO A 431 9.52 -8.32 5.19
C PRO A 431 10.08 -8.53 3.76
N VAL A 432 11.24 -7.95 3.43
CA VAL A 432 11.87 -8.07 2.11
C VAL A 432 12.21 -9.53 1.78
N ARG A 433 11.87 -9.97 0.57
CA ARG A 433 12.13 -11.36 0.12
C ARG A 433 13.49 -11.56 -0.53
N TYR A 434 13.99 -10.56 -1.25
CA TYR A 434 15.27 -10.63 -1.93
C TYR A 434 16.32 -9.89 -1.10
N ASN A 435 17.32 -10.63 -0.62
CA ASN A 435 18.37 -10.13 0.26
C ASN A 435 17.85 -9.49 1.57
N PRO A 436 17.03 -10.20 2.37
CA PRO A 436 16.57 -9.68 3.66
C PRO A 436 17.75 -9.38 4.60
N ARG A 437 17.66 -8.26 5.32
CA ARG A 437 18.61 -7.95 6.39
C ARG A 437 18.47 -8.95 7.52
N ARG A 438 19.58 -9.60 7.88
CA ARG A 438 19.63 -10.42 9.10
C ARG A 438 19.60 -9.49 10.31
N ARG A 439 18.81 -9.84 11.33
CA ARG A 439 18.62 -9.02 12.54
C ARG A 439 18.60 -9.88 13.78
N THR A 440 19.32 -9.45 14.81
CA THR A 440 19.29 -10.08 16.15
C THR A 440 18.64 -9.13 17.14
N VAL A 441 17.58 -9.59 17.81
CA VAL A 441 16.86 -8.84 18.84
C VAL A 441 17.04 -9.53 20.18
N ASP A 442 17.54 -8.81 21.18
CA ASP A 442 17.72 -9.31 22.54
C ASP A 442 16.61 -8.74 23.44
N VAL A 443 15.81 -9.61 24.05
CA VAL A 443 14.63 -9.26 24.85
C VAL A 443 14.83 -9.74 26.28
N HIS A 444 15.04 -8.80 27.21
CA HIS A 444 15.15 -9.05 28.65
C HIS A 444 13.83 -8.71 29.32
N ALA A 445 12.88 -9.63 29.30
CA ALA A 445 11.52 -9.40 29.79
C ALA A 445 10.93 -10.65 30.43
N GLU A 446 9.95 -10.44 31.31
CA GLU A 446 9.07 -11.50 31.79
C GLU A 446 8.28 -12.12 30.62
N LEU A 447 7.90 -13.39 30.76
CA LEU A 447 7.28 -14.15 29.68
C LEU A 447 6.02 -13.49 29.10
N PRO A 448 5.08 -12.93 29.89
CA PRO A 448 3.87 -12.32 29.32
C PRO A 448 4.18 -11.17 28.36
N ILE A 449 5.17 -10.33 28.69
CA ILE A 449 5.61 -9.23 27.82
C ILE A 449 6.30 -9.78 26.58
N ALA A 450 7.16 -10.80 26.74
CA ALA A 450 7.82 -11.43 25.61
C ALA A 450 6.81 -12.11 24.64
N GLN A 451 5.78 -12.76 25.19
CA GLN A 451 4.68 -13.35 24.41
C GLN A 451 3.88 -12.28 23.69
N GLN A 452 3.57 -11.15 24.33
CA GLN A 452 2.90 -10.01 23.70
C GLN A 452 3.72 -9.45 22.53
N ILE A 453 5.03 -9.27 22.72
CA ILE A 453 5.96 -8.82 21.66
C ILE A 453 5.88 -9.79 20.47
N VAL A 454 6.02 -11.10 20.69
CA VAL A 454 5.98 -12.12 19.64
C VAL A 454 4.61 -12.18 18.95
N LEU A 455 3.53 -12.10 19.71
CA LEU A 455 2.16 -12.11 19.20
C LEU A 455 1.92 -10.93 18.26
N ARG A 456 2.36 -9.72 18.65
CA ARG A 456 2.29 -8.54 17.79
C ARG A 456 3.17 -8.68 16.54
N THR A 457 4.33 -9.35 16.63
CA THR A 457 5.18 -9.67 15.47
C THR A 457 4.44 -10.51 14.43
N VAL A 458 3.65 -11.49 14.89
CA VAL A 458 2.78 -12.30 14.01
C VAL A 458 1.71 -11.45 13.34
N ALA A 459 1.04 -10.55 14.09
CA ALA A 459 0.01 -9.67 13.54
C ALA A 459 0.54 -8.72 12.45
N VAL A 460 1.77 -8.24 12.57
CA VAL A 460 2.41 -7.41 11.53
C VAL A 460 3.01 -8.21 10.38
N GLY A 461 2.83 -9.54 10.37
CA GLY A 461 3.04 -10.35 9.19
C GLY A 461 4.22 -11.31 9.24
N ALA A 462 4.88 -11.51 10.39
CA ALA A 462 5.94 -12.50 10.51
C ALA A 462 5.38 -13.94 10.52
N ASP A 463 6.20 -14.87 10.02
CA ASP A 463 6.05 -16.31 10.25
C ASP A 463 7.07 -16.71 11.33
N VAL A 464 6.58 -17.07 12.53
CA VAL A 464 7.39 -17.24 13.74
C VAL A 464 7.55 -18.70 14.14
N GLU A 465 8.79 -19.11 14.39
CA GLU A 465 9.17 -20.37 15.04
C GLU A 465 9.66 -20.13 16.46
N ILE A 466 9.10 -20.85 17.43
CA ILE A 466 9.51 -20.77 18.84
C ILE A 466 10.33 -22.00 19.22
N HIS A 467 11.53 -21.75 19.70
CA HIS A 467 12.40 -22.70 20.40
C HIS A 467 12.44 -22.26 21.87
N SER A 468 11.92 -23.08 22.78
CA SER A 468 11.84 -22.72 24.20
C SER A 468 12.23 -23.89 25.09
N SER A 469 12.88 -23.60 26.21
CA SER A 469 13.10 -24.56 27.30
C SER A 469 11.80 -24.88 28.08
N ARG A 470 10.75 -24.06 27.90
CA ARG A 470 9.45 -24.14 28.57
C ARG A 470 8.29 -24.17 27.54
N PRO A 471 8.26 -25.19 26.65
CA PRO A 471 7.28 -25.27 25.56
C PRO A 471 5.82 -25.18 26.02
N GLY A 472 5.49 -25.75 27.17
CA GLY A 472 4.12 -25.73 27.72
C GLY A 472 3.57 -24.33 27.98
N GLN A 473 4.43 -23.34 28.28
CA GLN A 473 3.98 -21.96 28.50
C GLN A 473 3.68 -21.22 27.19
N TRP A 474 4.23 -21.69 26.06
CA TRP A 474 3.96 -21.14 24.73
C TRP A 474 2.81 -21.84 23.99
N GLN A 475 2.48 -23.07 24.38
CA GLN A 475 1.46 -23.88 23.72
C GLN A 475 0.11 -23.16 23.65
N HIS A 476 -0.31 -22.52 24.75
CA HIS A 476 -1.55 -21.75 24.78
C HIS A 476 -1.59 -20.65 23.72
N LEU A 477 -0.51 -19.89 23.56
CA LEU A 477 -0.42 -18.83 22.56
C LEU A 477 -0.53 -19.40 21.13
N VAL A 478 0.15 -20.52 20.87
CA VAL A 478 0.10 -21.21 19.58
C VAL A 478 -1.31 -21.69 19.26
N ASP A 479 -1.97 -22.31 20.24
CA ASP A 479 -3.34 -22.83 20.10
C ASP A 479 -4.35 -21.69 19.91
N ALA A 480 -4.21 -20.59 20.64
CA ALA A 480 -5.07 -19.42 20.53
C ALA A 480 -4.93 -18.70 19.18
N VAL A 481 -3.71 -18.68 18.61
CA VAL A 481 -3.46 -18.17 17.26
C VAL A 481 -4.07 -19.09 16.20
N GLY A 482 -3.91 -20.40 16.36
CA GLY A 482 -4.59 -21.43 15.55
C GLY A 482 -4.18 -21.49 14.06
N ASP A 483 -3.09 -20.81 13.67
CA ASP A 483 -2.53 -20.85 12.31
C ASP A 483 -1.04 -21.27 12.33
N PRO A 484 -0.75 -22.56 12.06
CA PRO A 484 0.61 -23.11 12.07
C PRO A 484 1.59 -22.47 11.09
N ARG A 485 1.09 -21.77 10.05
CA ARG A 485 1.95 -21.04 9.12
C ARG A 485 2.51 -19.76 9.74
N SER A 486 1.75 -19.15 10.65
CA SER A 486 2.06 -17.86 11.27
C SER A 486 2.84 -17.98 12.58
N LEU A 487 2.50 -18.96 13.42
CA LEU A 487 3.13 -19.21 14.71
C LEU A 487 3.19 -20.71 14.97
N ARG A 488 4.38 -21.22 15.30
CA ARG A 488 4.58 -22.64 15.63
C ARG A 488 5.64 -22.84 16.69
N LEU A 489 5.47 -23.91 17.46
CA LEU A 489 6.43 -24.38 18.46
C LEU A 489 7.26 -25.52 17.86
N VAL A 490 8.58 -25.45 17.97
CA VAL A 490 9.48 -26.51 17.51
C VAL A 490 9.64 -27.54 18.64
N GLY A 491 9.24 -28.78 18.37
CA GLY A 491 9.34 -29.87 19.35
C GLY A 491 10.80 -30.20 19.71
N ALA A 492 11.06 -30.47 20.99
CA ALA A 492 12.40 -30.69 21.53
C ALA A 492 13.09 -32.02 21.11
N HIS A 493 12.53 -32.81 20.19
CA HIS A 493 13.11 -34.10 19.76
C HIS A 493 12.94 -34.33 18.25
N GLY A 494 14.04 -34.19 17.52
CA GLY A 494 14.19 -34.73 16.17
C GLY A 494 15.23 -33.95 15.35
N PRO A 495 16.30 -34.59 14.84
CA PRO A 495 17.26 -33.92 14.00
C PRO A 495 16.59 -33.45 12.70
N ILE A 496 17.16 -32.41 12.10
CA ILE A 496 16.84 -31.93 10.76
C ILE A 496 16.95 -33.14 9.80
N GLY A 497 15.82 -33.74 9.43
CA GLY A 497 15.77 -34.85 8.47
C GLY A 497 14.88 -36.03 8.86
N ALA A 498 13.57 -35.84 8.95
CA ALA A 498 12.57 -36.87 8.65
C ALA A 498 11.19 -36.20 8.52
N ARG A 499 10.87 -35.71 7.32
CA ARG A 499 9.52 -35.26 6.97
C ARG A 499 8.63 -36.51 6.88
N ASN A 500 7.79 -36.77 7.88
CA ASN A 500 6.66 -37.69 7.70
C ASN A 500 5.66 -37.00 6.77
N GLY A 501 5.37 -37.64 5.63
CA GLY A 501 4.75 -37.07 4.43
C GLY A 501 3.26 -36.70 4.51
N THR A 502 2.81 -36.12 5.62
CA THR A 502 1.42 -35.68 5.82
C THR A 502 1.28 -34.28 6.42
N GLU A 503 2.38 -33.61 6.79
CA GLU A 503 2.32 -32.22 7.23
C GLU A 503 2.23 -31.25 6.04
N PRO A 504 1.34 -30.24 6.09
CA PRO A 504 1.26 -29.23 5.04
C PRO A 504 2.63 -28.59 4.86
N GLU A 505 3.06 -28.37 3.62
CA GLU A 505 4.34 -27.75 3.30
C GLU A 505 4.40 -26.32 3.89
N VAL A 506 4.96 -26.18 5.09
CA VAL A 506 5.12 -24.90 5.79
C VAL A 506 6.37 -24.22 5.27
N GLY A 507 6.23 -22.97 4.82
CA GLY A 507 7.35 -22.16 4.32
C GLY A 507 8.37 -21.82 5.42
N PRO A 508 9.58 -21.35 5.05
CA PRO A 508 10.60 -20.96 6.02
C PRO A 508 10.09 -19.83 6.91
N ALA A 509 10.40 -19.90 8.21
CA ALA A 509 10.10 -18.81 9.14
C ALA A 509 10.87 -17.54 8.79
N THR A 510 10.25 -16.39 9.03
CA THR A 510 10.90 -15.09 8.96
C THR A 510 11.56 -14.72 10.28
N VAL A 511 11.07 -15.30 11.39
CA VAL A 511 11.56 -15.04 12.75
C VAL A 511 11.74 -16.35 13.51
N ALA A 512 12.91 -16.55 14.10
CA ALA A 512 13.16 -17.61 15.07
C ALA A 512 13.30 -17.01 16.47
N VAL A 513 12.50 -17.50 17.42
CA VAL A 513 12.49 -17.07 18.82
C VAL A 513 13.18 -18.13 19.66
N PHE A 514 14.17 -17.74 20.45
CA PHE A 514 14.88 -18.59 21.40
C PHE A 514 14.59 -18.11 22.83
N ASP A 515 13.72 -18.81 23.54
CA ASP A 515 13.34 -18.49 24.92
C ASP A 515 14.13 -19.34 25.90
N GLN A 516 15.03 -18.69 26.66
CA GLN A 516 15.97 -19.30 27.60
C GLN A 516 16.85 -20.41 26.97
N LEU A 517 17.14 -20.28 25.69
CA LEU A 517 18.00 -21.20 24.94
C LEU A 517 19.10 -20.40 24.23
N VAL A 518 20.24 -21.05 24.03
CA VAL A 518 21.29 -20.50 23.15
C VAL A 518 20.80 -20.61 21.70
N PRO A 519 20.88 -19.53 20.90
CA PRO A 519 20.47 -19.58 19.50
C PRO A 519 21.23 -20.65 18.73
N SER A 520 20.48 -21.50 18.02
CA SER A 520 21.02 -22.47 17.07
C SER A 520 20.98 -21.91 15.65
N THR A 521 21.68 -22.54 14.71
CA THR A 521 21.69 -22.09 13.30
C THR A 521 20.28 -22.15 12.71
N THR A 522 19.73 -20.98 12.36
CA THR A 522 18.41 -20.85 11.74
C THR A 522 18.50 -20.25 10.34
N ALA A 523 17.58 -20.68 9.46
CA ALA A 523 17.39 -20.07 8.16
C ALA A 523 16.65 -18.72 8.24
N ALA A 524 15.95 -18.45 9.35
CA ALA A 524 15.21 -17.22 9.54
C ALA A 524 16.17 -16.00 9.50
N PRO A 525 15.79 -14.91 8.79
CA PRO A 525 16.59 -13.69 8.77
C PRO A 525 16.63 -13.01 10.14
N THR A 526 15.54 -13.09 10.92
CA THR A 526 15.48 -12.50 12.26
C THR A 526 15.59 -13.57 13.34
N THR A 527 16.44 -13.30 14.33
CA THR A 527 16.54 -14.08 15.57
C THR A 527 16.14 -13.20 16.76
N ILE A 528 15.21 -13.67 17.58
CA ILE A 528 14.82 -13.04 18.85
C ILE A 528 15.29 -13.93 19.98
N VAL A 529 16.06 -13.40 20.92
CA VAL A 529 16.51 -14.11 22.12
C VAL A 529 15.75 -13.55 23.31
N ILE A 530 15.11 -14.41 24.09
CA ILE A 530 14.34 -14.01 25.28
C ILE A 530 15.07 -14.53 26.51
N SER A 531 15.42 -13.60 27.40
CA SER A 531 16.11 -13.82 28.66
C SER A 531 15.36 -13.16 29.82
N ALA A 532 15.66 -13.58 31.05
CA ALA A 532 15.07 -12.96 32.23
C ALA A 532 15.50 -11.48 32.37
N PRO A 533 14.64 -10.61 32.92
CA PRO A 533 14.98 -9.21 33.19
C PRO A 533 16.27 -9.09 34.02
N GLY A 534 17.13 -8.12 33.66
CA GLY A 534 18.41 -7.88 34.36
C GLY A 534 19.52 -8.89 34.03
N GLY A 535 19.31 -9.77 33.03
CA GLY A 535 20.32 -10.69 32.53
C GLY A 535 21.50 -10.00 31.80
N PRO A 536 22.57 -10.76 31.48
CA PRO A 536 23.69 -10.25 30.71
C PRO A 536 23.26 -9.92 29.27
N ARG A 537 23.55 -8.69 28.82
CA ARG A 537 23.23 -8.24 27.46
C ARG A 537 24.10 -8.88 26.39
N GLN A 538 23.50 -9.26 25.27
CA GLN A 538 24.24 -9.68 24.10
C GLN A 538 24.82 -8.46 23.35
N ARG A 539 26.16 -8.29 23.41
CA ARG A 539 26.85 -7.14 22.77
C ARG A 539 26.69 -7.06 21.25
N SER A 540 26.28 -8.14 20.60
CA SER A 540 26.12 -8.23 19.15
C SER A 540 24.66 -8.09 18.69
N ALA A 541 23.73 -7.75 19.59
CA ALA A 541 22.33 -7.55 19.21
C ALA A 541 22.18 -6.22 18.45
N ASP A 542 21.40 -6.23 17.38
CA ASP A 542 21.08 -5.02 16.61
C ASP A 542 20.04 -4.17 17.35
N LEU A 543 19.19 -4.81 18.15
CA LEU A 543 18.13 -4.18 18.94
C LEU A 543 18.05 -4.86 20.32
N SER A 544 17.93 -4.06 21.38
CA SER A 544 17.67 -4.57 22.74
C SER A 544 16.34 -4.04 23.29
N ILE A 545 15.57 -4.90 23.95
CA ILE A 545 14.34 -4.52 24.66
C ILE A 545 14.49 -4.97 26.12
N ASP A 546 14.65 -4.00 27.01
CA ASP A 546 14.87 -4.24 28.44
C ASP A 546 13.64 -3.84 29.24
N GLN A 547 13.03 -4.79 29.96
CA GLN A 547 11.97 -4.47 30.91
C GLN A 547 12.55 -3.76 32.13
N THR A 548 12.03 -2.57 32.44
CA THR A 548 12.51 -1.73 33.55
C THR A 548 11.47 -1.51 34.65
N GLY A 549 10.22 -1.92 34.42
CA GLY A 549 9.14 -1.91 35.39
C GLY A 549 8.02 -2.86 34.97
N ALA A 550 6.94 -2.92 35.76
CA ALA A 550 5.81 -3.81 35.49
C ALA A 550 5.17 -3.57 34.10
N ALA A 551 5.10 -2.31 33.66
CA ALA A 551 4.53 -1.92 32.38
C ALA A 551 5.46 -0.96 31.60
N ALA A 552 6.77 -1.05 31.78
CA ALA A 552 7.73 -0.14 31.15
C ALA A 552 8.92 -0.91 30.57
N ILE A 553 9.29 -0.54 29.33
CA ILE A 553 10.43 -1.10 28.61
C ILE A 553 11.34 0.02 28.09
N ASP A 554 12.65 -0.24 28.09
CA ASP A 554 13.64 0.58 27.40
C ASP A 554 14.02 -0.15 26.09
N VAL A 555 13.85 0.53 24.97
CA VAL A 555 14.18 0.00 23.64
C VAL A 555 15.47 0.66 23.17
N GLY A 556 16.54 -0.13 23.10
CA GLY A 556 17.85 0.28 22.62
C GLY A 556 17.97 0.05 21.13
N ILE A 557 17.83 1.13 20.37
CA ILE A 557 18.04 1.21 18.92
C ILE A 557 19.47 1.72 18.68
N PRO A 558 20.12 1.43 17.54
CA PRO A 558 21.38 2.09 17.20
C PRO A 558 21.28 3.61 17.43
N MET A 559 22.20 4.15 18.24
CA MET A 559 22.32 5.56 18.65
C MET A 559 21.32 6.10 19.70
N HIS A 560 20.20 5.45 20.00
CA HIS A 560 19.20 5.97 20.94
C HIS A 560 18.53 4.89 21.81
N THR A 561 18.29 5.20 23.08
CA THR A 561 17.40 4.40 23.94
C THR A 561 16.11 5.18 24.16
N VAL A 562 14.98 4.56 23.82
CA VAL A 562 13.64 5.14 24.02
C VAL A 562 12.92 4.39 25.13
N ARG A 563 12.40 5.14 26.11
CA ARG A 563 11.59 4.56 27.18
C ARG A 563 10.12 4.60 26.81
N ILE A 564 9.48 3.45 26.94
CA ILE A 564 8.13 3.21 26.46
C ILE A 564 7.30 2.64 27.61
N ASP A 565 6.10 3.18 27.76
CA ASP A 565 5.06 2.63 28.62
C ASP A 565 4.23 1.64 27.78
N LEU A 566 4.17 0.38 28.20
CA LEU A 566 3.43 -0.66 27.49
C LEU A 566 1.94 -0.31 27.44
N ILE A 567 1.33 -0.49 26.28
CA ILE A 567 -0.12 -0.31 26.13
C ILE A 567 -0.79 -1.57 26.64
N GLU A 568 -1.80 -1.36 27.50
CA GLU A 568 -2.58 -2.42 28.10
C GLU A 568 -3.22 -3.31 27.00
N PRO A 569 -3.06 -4.64 27.09
CA PRO A 569 -3.57 -5.60 26.12
C PRO A 569 -5.11 -5.71 26.16
N ILE A 570 -5.84 -4.73 25.64
CA ILE A 570 -7.32 -4.82 25.58
C ILE A 570 -7.71 -6.04 24.74
N GLY A 571 -8.14 -7.12 25.40
CA GLY A 571 -8.48 -8.37 24.77
C GLY A 571 -7.31 -9.20 24.22
N GLU A 572 -6.04 -8.77 24.37
CA GLU A 572 -4.89 -9.65 24.08
C GLU A 572 -4.66 -10.65 25.24
N ASP A 573 -5.12 -10.33 26.45
CA ASP A 573 -5.02 -11.22 27.62
C ASP A 573 -5.54 -12.63 27.33
N ARG A 574 -6.65 -12.78 26.60
CA ARG A 574 -7.20 -14.10 26.24
C ARG A 574 -6.28 -14.98 25.38
N PHE A 575 -5.25 -14.40 24.76
CA PHE A 575 -4.21 -15.14 24.03
C PHE A 575 -3.02 -15.47 24.95
N LEU A 576 -2.80 -14.67 25.98
CA LEU A 576 -1.66 -14.74 26.89
C LEU A 576 -1.96 -15.58 28.14
N THR A 577 -3.18 -15.50 28.69
CA THR A 577 -3.63 -16.29 29.84
C THR A 577 -4.35 -17.53 29.37
N GLY A 578 -3.83 -18.69 29.77
CA GLY A 578 -4.57 -19.95 29.72
C GLY A 578 -5.86 -19.80 30.50
N ILE A 579 -6.99 -20.26 29.95
CA ILE A 579 -8.23 -20.38 30.72
C ILE A 579 -7.95 -21.35 31.88
N ASP A 580 -7.71 -20.82 33.07
CA ASP A 580 -7.82 -21.58 34.31
C ASP A 580 -9.31 -21.86 34.54
N GLU A 581 -9.86 -22.85 33.83
CA GLU A 581 -11.23 -23.34 34.02
C GLU A 581 -11.39 -24.15 35.33
N SER A 582 -10.45 -24.00 36.26
CA SER A 582 -10.46 -24.59 37.60
C SER A 582 -10.52 -23.58 38.75
N ALA A 583 -10.60 -22.27 38.47
CA ALA A 583 -10.94 -21.28 39.50
C ALA A 583 -12.46 -21.05 39.50
N GLY A 584 -13.13 -21.68 40.47
CA GLY A 584 -14.59 -21.78 40.56
C GLY A 584 -15.35 -20.46 40.41
N ILE A 585 -16.55 -20.60 39.86
CA ILE A 585 -17.62 -19.60 39.89
C ILE A 585 -17.91 -19.28 41.36
N SER A 586 -17.24 -18.28 41.91
CA SER A 586 -17.73 -17.55 43.08
C SER A 586 -18.34 -16.25 42.57
N SER A 587 -19.64 -16.27 42.32
CA SER A 587 -20.44 -15.07 42.08
C SER A 587 -20.28 -14.10 43.26
N PRO A 588 -19.86 -12.84 43.04
CA PRO A 588 -19.99 -11.83 44.07
C PRO A 588 -21.42 -11.30 44.01
N ASP A 589 -22.26 -11.81 44.90
CA ASP A 589 -23.48 -11.12 45.31
C ASP A 589 -23.08 -9.77 45.92
N ARG A 590 -23.49 -8.69 45.26
CA ARG A 590 -23.49 -7.34 45.85
C ARG A 590 -24.66 -6.55 45.29
N GLN A 591 -25.78 -6.69 46.01
CA GLN A 591 -26.85 -5.71 46.08
C GLN A 591 -26.27 -4.28 46.06
N ARG A 592 -26.65 -3.47 45.06
CA ARG A 592 -26.61 -2.02 45.15
C ARG A 592 -28.05 -1.51 45.29
N PRO A 593 -28.32 -0.61 46.25
CA PRO A 593 -29.65 -0.03 46.43
C PRO A 593 -29.96 0.97 45.31
N VAL A 594 -31.21 0.96 44.86
CA VAL A 594 -31.77 1.88 43.87
C VAL A 594 -31.95 3.27 44.53
N PRO A 595 -31.55 4.38 43.88
CA PRO A 595 -31.84 5.71 44.41
C PRO A 595 -33.31 6.08 44.19
N GLU A 596 -33.94 6.52 45.28
CA GLU A 596 -35.30 7.05 45.35
C GLU A 596 -35.38 8.42 44.65
N LEU A 597 -36.16 8.51 43.57
CA LEU A 597 -36.58 9.78 42.97
C LEU A 597 -38.00 10.09 43.44
N ALA A 598 -38.11 11.09 44.30
CA ALA A 598 -39.37 11.68 44.73
C ALA A 598 -40.02 12.50 43.60
N GLY A 599 -41.35 12.40 43.46
CA GLY A 599 -42.15 13.50 42.88
C GLY A 599 -43.39 13.12 42.08
N ALA A 600 -44.55 13.31 42.72
CA ALA A 600 -45.85 13.72 42.16
C ALA A 600 -46.74 12.72 41.38
N ARG A 601 -47.78 12.24 42.08
CA ARG A 601 -49.04 11.69 41.55
C ARG A 601 -49.82 12.75 40.74
N PRO A 602 -50.68 12.29 39.83
CA PRO A 602 -52.08 12.72 39.85
C PRO A 602 -53.05 11.55 40.05
N ALA A 603 -54.18 11.88 40.66
CA ALA A 603 -55.20 10.99 41.17
C ALA A 603 -56.06 10.32 40.08
N SER A 604 -56.45 9.08 40.32
CA SER A 604 -57.60 8.45 39.68
C SER A 604 -58.88 8.96 40.34
N GLY A 605 -59.64 9.79 39.63
CA GLY A 605 -61.05 10.03 39.91
C GLY A 605 -61.90 8.99 39.19
N SER A 606 -62.58 8.15 39.96
CA SER A 606 -63.70 7.34 39.51
C SER A 606 -64.93 8.23 39.35
N ASP A 607 -65.45 8.39 38.14
CA ASP A 607 -66.78 8.93 37.93
C ASP A 607 -67.82 7.81 38.00
N GLY A 608 -68.76 8.02 38.91
CA GLY A 608 -70.01 7.30 39.05
C GLY A 608 -71.09 8.26 39.49
N LYS A 609 -71.42 9.25 38.65
CA LYS A 609 -72.77 9.77 38.34
C LYS A 609 -72.72 11.12 37.63
#